data_AF-A0A7S2MHD7-F1
#
_entry.id   AF-A0A7S2MHD7-F1
#
_cell.length_a   1.000
_cell.length_b   1.000
_cell.length_c   1.000
_cell.angle_alpha   90.00
_cell.angle_beta   90.00
_cell.angle_gamma   90.00
#
_symmetry.space_group_name_H-M   'P 1'
#
loop_
_entity.id
_entity.type
_entity.pdbx_description
1 polymer ?
#
loop_
_entity_poly.entity_id
_entity_poly.type
_entity_poly.pdbx_seq_one_letter_code
_entity_poly.pdbx_strand_id
1 'polypeptide(L)'
;GGASAATSADGAAGGDALHALRWRPFPYRVTNPKMRRWIYGGDFVKAAFLAEGLGRPVDGDEWDILWTHRPQHRVLDALDLPPRSGRRLVNHCEYFMAAGDKCALARHARVAADLVDNASAVHLPSFELRDPEQAEEWRRLVLL
;
A
#
# COMPACT_ATOMS: atom_id res chain seq x y z
N GLY A 1 -37.17 40.18 -1.65
CA GLY A 1 -36.70 38.78 -1.75
C GLY A 1 -35.46 38.76 -2.61
N GLY A 2 -34.30 38.58 -1.99
CA GLY A 2 -33.03 38.40 -2.68
C GLY A 2 -32.32 37.24 -2.00
N ALA A 3 -32.26 36.09 -2.68
CA ALA A 3 -31.49 34.95 -2.23
C ALA A 3 -30.07 35.09 -2.79
N SER A 4 -29.12 35.33 -1.88
CA SER A 4 -27.69 35.33 -2.16
C SER A 4 -27.23 33.91 -2.45
N ALA A 5 -26.58 33.71 -3.60
CA ALA A 5 -25.85 32.49 -3.91
C ALA A 5 -24.66 32.35 -2.95
N ALA A 6 -24.57 31.21 -2.27
CA ALA A 6 -23.38 30.81 -1.53
C ALA A 6 -22.47 30.03 -2.50
N THR A 7 -21.42 30.69 -2.96
CA THR A 7 -20.35 30.06 -3.75
C THR A 7 -19.36 29.39 -2.80
N SER A 8 -19.17 28.09 -2.95
CA SER A 8 -18.24 27.26 -2.17
C SER A 8 -16.78 27.71 -2.39
N ALA A 9 -16.12 28.14 -1.31
CA ALA A 9 -14.72 28.58 -1.29
C ALA A 9 -13.72 27.49 -0.83
N ASP A 10 -14.17 26.24 -0.66
CA ASP A 10 -13.34 25.14 -0.13
C ASP A 10 -12.36 24.50 -1.14
N GLY A 11 -12.42 24.87 -2.43
CA GLY A 11 -11.60 24.25 -3.46
C GLY A 11 -10.15 24.75 -3.56
N ALA A 12 -9.87 25.98 -3.13
CA ALA A 12 -8.57 26.62 -3.39
C ALA A 12 -7.50 26.31 -2.34
N ALA A 13 -7.89 26.16 -1.06
CA ALA A 13 -6.94 25.96 0.04
C ALA A 13 -6.29 24.56 0.02
N GLY A 14 -6.97 23.55 -0.54
CA GLY A 14 -6.44 22.20 -0.66
C GLY A 14 -5.36 22.06 -1.74
N GLY A 15 -5.46 22.82 -2.83
CA GLY A 15 -4.52 22.76 -3.96
C GLY A 15 -3.11 23.23 -3.58
N ASP A 16 -3.00 24.38 -2.88
CA ASP A 16 -1.72 24.93 -2.44
C ASP A 16 -1.01 24.02 -1.42
N ALA A 17 -1.79 23.36 -0.54
CA ALA A 17 -1.26 22.42 0.43
C ALA A 17 -0.74 21.13 -0.23
N LEU A 18 -1.42 20.63 -1.27
CA LEU A 18 -0.98 19.46 -2.04
C LEU A 18 0.27 19.75 -2.86
N HIS A 19 0.38 20.95 -3.45
CA HIS A 19 1.58 21.41 -4.15
C HIS A 19 2.83 21.47 -3.24
N ALA A 20 2.65 21.63 -1.93
CA ALA A 20 3.73 21.60 -0.95
C ALA A 20 4.19 20.18 -0.58
N LEU A 21 3.40 19.14 -0.90
CA LEU A 21 3.76 17.76 -0.57
C LEU A 21 4.90 17.25 -1.45
N ARG A 22 5.92 16.72 -0.79
CA ARG A 22 7.11 16.17 -1.44
C ARG A 22 6.99 14.65 -1.49
N TRP A 23 7.24 14.04 -2.64
CA TRP A 23 7.18 12.58 -2.76
C TRP A 23 8.51 12.00 -3.23
N ARG A 24 8.86 10.83 -2.69
CA ARG A 24 10.09 10.12 -2.99
C ARG A 24 9.76 8.79 -3.67
N PRO A 25 10.33 8.50 -4.84
CA PRO A 25 10.07 7.24 -5.53
C PRO A 25 11.10 6.13 -5.21
N PHE A 26 12.13 6.46 -4.44
CA PHE A 26 13.32 5.63 -4.30
C PHE A 26 13.38 4.93 -2.93
N PRO A 27 13.48 3.59 -2.91
CA PRO A 27 13.57 2.85 -1.66
C PRO A 27 14.89 3.11 -0.95
N TYR A 28 14.87 2.96 0.37
CA TYR A 28 16.06 2.82 1.18
C TYR A 28 16.58 1.38 1.10
N ARG A 29 17.91 1.24 1.26
CA ARG A 29 18.61 -0.06 1.32
C ARG A 29 18.17 -1.04 0.22
N VAL A 30 18.64 -0.78 -1.00
CA VAL A 30 18.42 -1.64 -2.17
C VAL A 30 19.58 -2.62 -2.33
N THR A 31 19.27 -3.91 -2.41
CA THR A 31 20.26 -4.97 -2.66
C THR A 31 20.77 -4.98 -4.09
N ASN A 32 19.97 -4.51 -5.05
CA ASN A 32 20.35 -4.33 -6.45
C ASN A 32 20.50 -2.83 -6.76
N PRO A 33 21.72 -2.33 -7.03
CA PRO A 33 21.96 -0.92 -7.34
C PRO A 33 21.14 -0.38 -8.50
N LYS A 34 20.79 -1.21 -9.49
CA LYS A 34 19.97 -0.81 -10.65
C LYS A 34 18.55 -0.40 -10.24
N MET A 35 18.03 -0.97 -9.14
CA MET A 35 16.70 -0.67 -8.63
C MET A 35 16.66 0.62 -7.80
N ARG A 36 17.82 1.21 -7.46
CA ARG A 36 17.92 2.39 -6.59
C ARG A 36 17.24 3.62 -7.17
N ARG A 37 17.25 3.74 -8.50
CA ARG A 37 16.67 4.88 -9.23
C ARG A 37 15.47 4.49 -10.10
N TRP A 38 14.87 3.33 -9.85
CA TRP A 38 13.68 2.93 -10.57
C TRP A 38 12.42 3.37 -9.83
N ILE A 39 11.67 4.26 -10.48
CA ILE A 39 10.36 4.73 -10.05
C ILE A 39 9.32 3.63 -10.30
N TYR A 40 8.67 3.17 -9.24
CA TYR A 40 7.61 2.19 -9.35
C TYR A 40 6.41 2.76 -10.13
N GLY A 41 6.02 2.12 -11.22
CA GLY A 41 5.00 2.63 -12.16
C GLY A 41 5.52 3.68 -13.16
N GLY A 42 6.81 4.04 -13.11
CA GLY A 42 7.46 4.86 -14.14
C GLY A 42 6.81 6.23 -14.36
N ASP A 43 6.69 6.63 -15.63
CA ASP A 43 6.17 7.95 -16.01
C ASP A 43 4.66 8.10 -15.75
N PHE A 44 3.92 6.98 -15.70
CA PHE A 44 2.51 7.00 -15.35
C PHE A 44 2.29 7.59 -13.95
N VAL A 45 3.06 7.16 -12.96
CA VAL A 45 2.94 7.67 -11.58
C VAL A 45 3.36 9.13 -11.49
N LYS A 46 4.41 9.53 -12.21
CA LYS A 46 4.81 10.95 -12.27
C LYS A 46 3.69 11.82 -12.82
N ALA A 47 3.06 11.38 -13.92
CA ALA A 47 1.97 12.10 -14.56
C ALA A 47 0.74 12.17 -13.65
N ALA A 48 0.38 11.05 -13.00
CA ALA A 48 -0.74 11.00 -12.05
C ALA A 48 -0.50 11.93 -10.86
N PHE A 49 0.68 11.89 -10.23
CA PHE A 49 1.00 12.74 -9.09
C PHE A 49 0.98 14.22 -9.47
N LEU A 50 1.55 14.55 -10.64
CA LEU A 50 1.51 15.93 -11.15
C LEU A 50 0.07 16.40 -11.43
N ALA A 51 -0.78 15.53 -11.97
CA ALA A 51 -2.19 15.84 -12.24
C ALA A 51 -2.99 16.08 -10.95
N GLU A 52 -2.65 15.40 -9.85
CA GLU A 52 -3.21 15.60 -8.51
C GLU A 52 -2.57 16.78 -7.76
N GLY A 53 -1.71 17.56 -8.43
CA GLY A 53 -1.06 18.73 -7.85
C GLY A 53 0.19 18.42 -7.01
N LEU A 54 0.67 17.19 -6.94
CA LEU A 54 1.95 16.94 -6.26
C LEU A 54 3.11 17.49 -7.09
N GLY A 55 4.16 17.94 -6.38
CA GLY A 55 5.38 18.42 -7.01
C GLY A 55 6.19 17.34 -7.73
N ARG A 56 7.41 17.71 -8.15
CA ARG A 56 8.38 16.75 -8.71
C ARG A 56 8.89 15.80 -7.62
N PRO A 57 9.32 14.58 -7.99
CA PRO A 57 9.92 13.66 -7.04
C PRO A 57 11.19 14.26 -6.42
N VAL A 58 11.43 13.92 -5.16
CA VAL A 58 12.63 14.33 -4.41
C VAL A 58 13.52 13.13 -4.09
N ASP A 59 14.83 13.36 -4.11
CA ASP A 59 15.85 12.36 -3.77
C ASP A 59 16.19 12.33 -2.27
N GLY A 60 15.91 13.44 -1.56
CA GLY A 60 16.25 13.62 -0.14
C GLY A 60 15.29 12.91 0.82
N ASP A 61 15.58 13.02 2.12
CA ASP A 61 14.78 12.42 3.22
C ASP A 61 13.63 13.33 3.71
N GLU A 62 13.54 14.49 3.07
CA GLU A 62 12.56 15.55 3.25
C GLU A 62 11.28 15.29 2.43
N TRP A 63 10.74 14.08 2.50
CA TRP A 63 9.52 13.68 1.79
C TRP A 63 8.33 13.51 2.75
N ASP A 64 7.14 13.61 2.18
CA ASP A 64 5.82 13.39 2.79
C ASP A 64 5.25 12.04 2.39
N ILE A 65 5.48 11.63 1.13
CA ILE A 65 5.01 10.36 0.57
C ILE A 65 6.19 9.55 0.03
N LEU A 66 6.30 8.29 0.41
CA LEU A 66 7.24 7.33 -0.16
C LEU A 66 6.50 6.34 -1.05
N TRP A 67 6.82 6.38 -2.35
CA TRP A 67 6.19 5.56 -3.38
C TRP A 67 7.22 4.61 -4.01
N THR A 68 7.30 3.39 -3.51
CA THR A 68 8.35 2.43 -3.89
C THR A 68 7.76 1.15 -4.44
N HIS A 69 8.60 0.32 -5.05
CA HIS A 69 8.22 -1.02 -5.53
C HIS A 69 8.36 -2.10 -4.44
N ARG A 70 8.86 -1.74 -3.24
CA ARG A 70 9.02 -2.65 -2.11
C ARG A 70 8.47 -2.03 -0.83
N PRO A 71 7.99 -2.84 0.12
CA PRO A 71 7.73 -2.40 1.48
C PRO A 71 8.99 -1.81 2.14
N GLN A 72 8.82 -0.74 2.92
CA GLN A 72 9.93 -0.02 3.56
C GLN A 72 9.76 0.18 5.07
N HIS A 73 8.63 -0.23 5.67
CA HIS A 73 8.30 -0.02 7.09
C HIS A 73 9.49 -0.33 8.04
N ARG A 74 10.00 -1.57 8.06
CA ARG A 74 11.15 -1.96 8.91
C ARG A 74 12.43 -1.17 8.64
N VAL A 75 12.64 -0.74 7.40
CA VAL A 75 13.83 0.04 7.04
C VAL A 75 13.69 1.46 7.58
N LEU A 76 12.50 2.03 7.51
CA LEU A 76 12.21 3.37 8.01
C LEU A 76 12.36 3.46 9.53
N ASP A 77 11.97 2.41 10.28
CA ASP A 77 12.14 2.36 11.74
C ASP A 77 13.61 2.43 12.18
N ALA A 78 14.52 2.01 11.31
CA ALA A 78 15.96 1.98 11.57
C ALA A 78 16.72 3.19 10.99
N LEU A 79 16.02 4.17 10.41
CA LEU A 79 16.61 5.37 9.83
C LEU A 79 16.38 6.56 10.74
N ASP A 80 17.43 7.37 10.93
CA ASP A 80 17.31 8.68 11.55
C ASP A 80 16.83 9.69 10.50
N LEU A 81 15.51 9.80 10.35
CA LEU A 81 14.90 10.69 9.39
C LEU A 81 14.56 12.04 10.03
N PRO A 82 14.66 13.16 9.28
CA PRO A 82 14.40 14.48 9.83
C PRO A 82 12.98 14.58 10.41
N PRO A 83 12.81 15.29 11.54
CA PRO A 83 11.51 15.44 12.20
C PRO A 83 10.54 16.24 11.33
N ARG A 84 9.25 15.90 11.38
CA ARG A 84 8.19 16.59 10.63
C ARG A 84 6.95 16.81 11.47
N SER A 85 6.22 17.89 11.16
CA SER A 85 4.94 18.23 11.80
C SER A 85 3.80 17.28 11.41
N GLY A 86 3.88 16.64 10.24
CA GLY A 86 2.90 15.68 9.73
C GLY A 86 3.38 14.23 9.74
N ARG A 87 2.47 13.30 9.44
CA ARG A 87 2.79 11.87 9.26
C ARG A 87 3.34 11.62 7.86
N ARG A 88 4.39 10.80 7.78
CA ARG A 88 4.88 10.23 6.52
C ARG A 88 3.94 9.14 6.03
N LEU A 89 3.66 9.14 4.73
CA LEU A 89 2.83 8.13 4.07
C LEU A 89 3.69 7.20 3.22
N VAL A 90 3.34 5.92 3.20
CA VAL A 90 3.99 4.88 2.40
C VAL A 90 2.96 4.16 1.55
N ASN A 91 3.29 3.82 0.31
CA ASN A 91 2.34 3.14 -0.60
C ASN A 91 2.21 1.63 -0.37
N HIS A 92 2.82 1.09 0.69
CA HIS A 92 2.75 -0.31 1.08
C HIS A 92 2.14 -0.42 2.47
N CYS A 93 1.11 -1.24 2.61
CA CYS A 93 0.59 -1.66 3.90
C CYS A 93 1.31 -2.94 4.38
N GLU A 94 1.49 -3.11 5.69
CA GLU A 94 2.13 -4.30 6.25
C GLU A 94 1.34 -5.58 5.95
N TYR A 95 0.02 -5.47 5.84
CA TYR A 95 -0.88 -6.57 5.51
C TYR A 95 -0.68 -7.14 4.09
N PHE A 96 0.00 -6.42 3.19
CA PHE A 96 0.28 -6.92 1.85
C PHE A 96 1.15 -8.19 1.86
N MET A 97 1.92 -8.44 2.93
CA MET A 97 2.64 -9.72 3.05
C MET A 97 1.70 -10.92 3.24
N ALA A 98 0.51 -10.71 3.81
CA ALA A 98 -0.52 -11.74 3.88
C ALA A 98 -1.20 -11.94 2.52
N ALA A 99 -1.55 -10.88 1.80
CA ALA A 99 -2.31 -10.99 0.54
C ALA A 99 -1.45 -11.30 -0.70
N GLY A 100 -0.18 -10.88 -0.71
CA GLY A 100 0.75 -11.11 -1.82
C GLY A 100 1.42 -12.49 -1.80
N ASP A 101 1.47 -13.13 -0.63
CA ASP A 101 1.89 -14.53 -0.48
C ASP A 101 0.65 -15.42 -0.48
N LYS A 102 0.52 -16.29 -1.48
CA LYS A 102 -0.67 -17.16 -1.63
C LYS A 102 -0.89 -18.06 -0.41
N CYS A 103 0.17 -18.52 0.24
CA CYS A 103 0.07 -19.38 1.43
C CYS A 103 -0.35 -18.58 2.66
N ALA A 104 0.21 -17.38 2.84
CA ALA A 104 -0.21 -16.49 3.92
C ALA A 104 -1.68 -16.06 3.72
N LEU A 105 -2.09 -15.76 2.48
CA LEU A 105 -3.46 -15.38 2.16
C LEU A 105 -4.43 -16.53 2.45
N ALA A 106 -4.09 -17.76 2.04
CA ALA A 106 -4.87 -18.96 2.35
C ALA A 106 -5.10 -19.11 3.85
N ARG A 107 -4.05 -18.94 4.66
CA ARG A 107 -4.13 -19.01 6.13
C ARG A 107 -5.03 -17.93 6.70
N HIS A 108 -4.85 -16.68 6.27
CA HIS A 108 -5.67 -15.56 6.73
C HIS A 108 -7.13 -15.69 6.29
N ALA A 109 -7.39 -16.22 5.09
CA ALA A 109 -8.74 -16.47 4.59
C ALA A 109 -9.46 -17.53 5.42
N ARG A 110 -8.78 -18.62 5.85
CA ARG A 110 -9.36 -19.62 6.76
C ARG A 110 -9.71 -19.03 8.12
N VAL A 111 -8.78 -18.30 8.74
CA VAL A 111 -9.06 -17.63 10.02
C VAL A 111 -10.21 -16.63 9.89
N ALA A 112 -10.27 -15.86 8.80
CA ALA A 112 -11.37 -14.95 8.55
C ALA A 112 -12.71 -15.69 8.34
N ALA A 113 -12.69 -16.83 7.65
CA ALA A 113 -13.87 -17.69 7.50
C ALA A 113 -14.37 -18.25 8.83
N ASP A 114 -13.46 -18.63 9.72
CA ASP A 114 -13.80 -19.15 11.06
C ASP A 114 -14.34 -18.05 11.99
N LEU A 115 -13.87 -16.80 11.82
CA LEU A 115 -14.26 -15.65 12.65
C LEU A 115 -15.55 -14.97 12.19
N VAL A 116 -15.88 -15.07 10.91
CA VAL A 116 -17.08 -14.47 10.36
C VAL A 116 -18.14 -15.57 10.28
N ASP A 117 -19.13 -15.50 11.17
CA ASP A 117 -20.29 -16.40 11.26
C ASP A 117 -21.21 -16.24 10.03
N ASN A 118 -20.68 -16.52 8.84
CA ASN A 118 -21.31 -16.26 7.56
C ASN A 118 -21.53 -17.57 6.82
N ALA A 119 -22.70 -18.15 7.06
CA ALA A 119 -23.36 -19.11 6.17
C ALA A 119 -23.52 -18.62 4.70
N SER A 120 -23.07 -17.40 4.37
CA SER A 120 -23.15 -16.76 3.05
C SER A 120 -21.78 -16.50 2.38
N ALA A 121 -20.66 -16.70 3.06
CA ALA A 121 -19.34 -16.42 2.50
C ALA A 121 -18.87 -17.59 1.62
N VAL A 122 -19.22 -17.56 0.34
CA VAL A 122 -18.73 -18.52 -0.67
C VAL A 122 -17.26 -18.21 -0.97
N HIS A 123 -16.35 -18.84 -0.25
CA HIS A 123 -14.92 -18.84 -0.56
C HIS A 123 -14.49 -20.26 -0.92
N LEU A 124 -13.59 -20.38 -1.89
CA LEU A 124 -12.98 -21.67 -2.20
C LEU A 124 -12.08 -22.06 -1.02
N PRO A 125 -12.16 -23.29 -0.52
CA PRO A 125 -11.28 -23.74 0.53
C PRO A 125 -9.83 -23.74 0.02
N SER A 126 -8.91 -23.31 0.87
CA SER A 126 -7.49 -23.20 0.55
C SER A 126 -6.66 -24.07 1.48
N PHE A 127 -5.66 -24.77 0.94
CA PHE A 127 -4.87 -25.76 1.67
C PHE A 127 -3.37 -25.47 1.58
N GLU A 128 -2.67 -25.56 2.70
CA GLU A 128 -1.21 -25.59 2.74
C GLU A 128 -0.71 -27.03 2.61
N LEU A 129 -0.35 -27.49 1.41
CA LEU A 129 -0.01 -28.89 1.15
C LEU A 129 1.27 -29.41 1.86
N ARG A 130 2.02 -28.52 2.52
CA ARG A 130 3.15 -28.89 3.38
C ARG A 130 2.69 -29.32 4.77
N ASP A 131 1.49 -28.95 5.17
CA ASP A 131 0.80 -29.41 6.36
C ASP A 131 0.12 -30.76 6.04
N PRO A 132 0.50 -31.87 6.69
CA PRO A 132 -0.06 -33.20 6.42
C PRO A 132 -1.58 -33.27 6.58
N GLU A 133 -2.14 -32.54 7.56
CA GLU A 133 -3.58 -32.59 7.85
C GLU A 133 -4.37 -31.89 6.74
N GLN A 134 -3.91 -30.72 6.31
CA GLN A 134 -4.53 -29.98 5.21
C GLN A 134 -4.34 -30.69 3.86
N ALA A 135 -3.23 -31.41 3.67
CA ALA A 135 -3.01 -32.22 2.48
C ALA A 135 -3.98 -33.41 2.41
N GLU A 136 -4.31 -34.03 3.55
CA GLU A 136 -5.29 -35.12 3.61
C GLU A 136 -6.73 -34.61 3.43
N GLU A 137 -7.07 -33.47 4.03
CA GLU A 137 -8.35 -32.80 3.82
C GLU A 137 -8.57 -32.43 2.34
N TRP A 138 -7.55 -31.84 1.70
CA TRP A 138 -7.57 -31.53 0.27
C TRP A 138 -7.81 -32.79 -0.59
N ARG A 139 -7.08 -33.88 -0.29
CA ARG A 139 -7.26 -35.16 -1.01
C ARG A 139 -8.69 -35.68 -0.90
N ARG A 140 -9.29 -35.60 0.29
CA ARG A 140 -10.69 -36.04 0.49
C ARG A 140 -11.68 -35.25 -0.35
N LEU A 141 -11.50 -33.93 -0.46
CA LEU A 141 -12.41 -33.06 -1.22
C LEU A 141 -12.28 -33.19 -2.73
N VAL A 142 -11.12 -33.57 -3.25
CA VAL A 142 -10.87 -33.71 -4.71
C VAL A 142 -11.18 -35.12 -5.22
N LEU A 143 -11.10 -36.14 -4.37
CA LEU A 143 -11.33 -37.55 -4.73
C LEU A 143 -12.78 -38.01 -4.55
N LEU A 144 -13.66 -37.14 -4.04
CA LEU A 144 -15.12 -37.31 -3.98
C LEU A 144 -15.77 -36.60 -5.17
#